data_AF-A0A0H1B7W6-F1
#
_entry.id   AF-A0A0H1B7W6-F1
#
_cell.length_a   1.000
_cell.length_b   1.000
_cell.length_c   1.000
_cell.angle_alpha   90.00
_cell.angle_beta   90.00
_cell.angle_gamma   90.00
#
_symmetry.space_group_name_H-M   'P 1'
#
loop_
_entity.id
_entity.type
_entity.pdbx_description
1 polymer ?
#
loop_
_entity_poly.entity_id
_entity_poly.type
_entity_poly.pdbx_seq_one_letter_code
_entity_poly.pdbx_strand_id
1 'polypeptide(L)'
;MPKEKTTRKTKGRGEKKKKDPNAPKRGLSAYMFFANEQRDNVREENPGISFGQVGKVLGERWKALNEKQRAPYEAKAAADKKRYEDEKASYNARRKAHEDEEESS
;
A
#
# COMPACT_ATOMS: atom_id res chain seq x y z
N MET A 1 30.80 -4.51 -14.51
CA MET A 1 29.71 -3.66 -13.99
C MET A 1 28.87 -4.44 -12.98
N PRO A 2 29.14 -4.40 -11.67
CA PRO A 2 28.21 -4.95 -10.69
C PRO A 2 27.14 -3.90 -10.35
N LYS A 3 25.87 -4.24 -10.60
CA LYS A 3 24.72 -3.38 -10.27
C LYS A 3 24.59 -3.22 -8.76
N GLU A 4 24.59 -1.95 -8.37
CA GLU A 4 24.42 -1.37 -7.05
C GLU A 4 23.32 -2.06 -6.21
N LYS A 5 23.70 -2.69 -5.09
CA LYS A 5 22.78 -3.10 -4.03
C LYS A 5 22.41 -1.86 -3.22
N THR A 6 21.43 -1.10 -3.69
CA THR A 6 20.90 0.06 -2.95
C THR A 6 20.35 -0.39 -1.60
N THR A 7 20.92 0.21 -0.56
CA THR A 7 20.56 0.08 0.84
C THR A 7 19.09 0.49 1.05
N ARG A 8 18.25 -0.38 1.63
CA ARG A 8 16.97 0.07 2.23
C ARG A 8 17.12 0.12 3.73
N LYS A 9 17.71 1.24 4.15
CA LYS A 9 17.69 1.82 5.49
C LYS A 9 16.31 1.58 6.12
N THR A 10 16.25 0.72 7.13
CA THR A 10 15.07 0.50 7.98
C THR A 10 14.83 1.78 8.78
N LYS A 11 14.09 2.73 8.19
CA LYS A 11 13.66 3.95 8.89
C LYS A 11 12.73 3.51 10.03
N GLY A 12 13.11 3.88 11.24
CA GLY A 12 12.47 3.51 12.49
C GLY A 12 10.95 3.62 12.42
N ARG A 13 10.30 2.72 13.16
CA ARG A 13 8.89 2.69 13.47
C ARG A 13 8.54 3.95 14.26
N GLY A 14 8.49 5.09 13.58
CA GLY A 14 7.90 6.32 14.13
C GLY A 14 6.48 5.97 14.53
N GLU A 15 6.11 6.34 15.77
CA GLU A 15 4.74 6.31 16.25
C GLU A 15 3.80 6.69 15.12
N LYS A 16 3.00 5.72 14.67
CA LYS A 16 1.95 6.01 13.71
C LYS A 16 0.97 6.90 14.46
N LYS A 17 1.12 8.24 14.34
CA LYS A 17 0.07 9.21 14.68
C LYS A 17 -1.24 8.58 14.24
N LYS A 18 -2.18 8.41 15.19
CA LYS A 18 -3.48 7.80 14.95
C LYS A 18 -4.03 8.44 13.68
N LYS A 19 -4.08 7.64 12.62
CA LYS A 19 -4.50 8.15 11.32
C LYS A 19 -5.94 8.57 11.52
N ASP A 20 -6.25 9.85 11.29
CA ASP A 20 -7.58 10.39 11.54
C ASP A 20 -8.63 9.43 10.96
N PRO A 21 -9.67 9.05 11.72
CA PRO A 21 -10.69 8.11 11.25
C PRO A 21 -11.42 8.62 10.00
N ASN A 22 -11.36 9.93 9.74
CA ASN A 22 -11.92 10.60 8.57
C ASN A 22 -10.96 10.64 7.36
N ALA A 23 -9.72 10.17 7.48
CA ALA A 23 -8.79 10.14 6.37
C ALA A 23 -9.20 9.07 5.35
N PRO A 24 -9.27 9.41 4.04
CA PRO A 24 -9.63 8.44 3.01
C PRO A 24 -8.61 7.30 3.03
N LYS A 25 -9.13 6.08 2.98
CA LYS A 25 -8.31 4.89 3.03
C LYS A 25 -7.47 4.83 1.77
N ARG A 26 -6.15 4.80 1.94
CA ARG A 26 -5.18 4.72 0.82
C ARG A 26 -5.61 3.74 -0.25
N GLY A 27 -5.61 4.20 -1.50
CA GLY A 27 -5.84 3.34 -2.65
C GLY A 27 -4.89 2.15 -2.62
N LEU A 28 -5.40 0.98 -2.96
CA LEU A 28 -4.63 -0.25 -3.02
C LEU A 28 -3.85 -0.27 -4.34
N SER A 29 -2.55 -0.56 -4.26
CA SER A 29 -1.74 -0.76 -5.47
C SER A 29 -2.00 -2.14 -6.08
N ALA A 30 -1.49 -2.37 -7.30
CA ALA A 30 -1.62 -3.64 -7.99
C ALA A 30 -1.05 -4.80 -7.16
N TYR A 31 0.10 -4.55 -6.52
CA TYR A 31 0.69 -5.46 -5.57
C TYR A 31 -0.20 -5.70 -4.35
N MET A 32 -0.90 -4.69 -3.82
CA MET A 32 -1.81 -4.89 -2.69
C MET A 32 -3.04 -5.72 -3.07
N PHE A 33 -3.59 -5.58 -4.27
CA PHE A 33 -4.67 -6.45 -4.73
C PHE A 33 -4.19 -7.90 -4.82
N PHE A 34 -3.06 -8.13 -5.50
CA PHE A 34 -2.45 -9.45 -5.58
C PHE A 34 -2.10 -10.02 -4.20
N ALA A 35 -1.46 -9.22 -3.34
CA ALA A 35 -1.06 -9.64 -2.01
C ALA A 35 -2.26 -9.94 -1.10
N ASN A 36 -3.40 -9.26 -1.26
CA ASN A 36 -4.61 -9.57 -0.49
C ASN A 36 -5.26 -10.89 -0.93
N GLU A 37 -5.24 -11.19 -2.22
CA GLU A 37 -5.80 -12.45 -2.72
C GLU A 37 -4.86 -13.62 -2.41
N GLN A 38 -3.57 -13.41 -2.59
CA GLN A 38 -2.57 -14.46 -2.38
C GLN A 38 -2.14 -14.61 -0.92
N ARG A 39 -2.32 -13.62 -0.04
CA ARG A 39 -1.97 -13.79 1.39
C ARG A 39 -2.78 -14.91 2.02
N ASP A 40 -4.04 -15.07 1.63
CA ASP A 40 -4.93 -16.06 2.21
C ASP A 40 -4.55 -17.42 1.63
N ASN A 41 -4.34 -17.52 0.31
CA ASN A 41 -3.75 -18.72 -0.33
C ASN A 41 -2.43 -19.15 0.33
N VAL A 42 -1.48 -18.22 0.53
CA VAL A 42 -0.16 -18.54 1.10
C VAL A 42 -0.26 -18.94 2.58
N ARG A 43 -1.21 -18.38 3.33
CA ARG A 43 -1.51 -18.80 4.72
C ARG A 43 -2.21 -20.16 4.80
N GLU A 44 -3.06 -20.47 3.82
CA GLU A 44 -3.71 -21.78 3.72
C GLU A 44 -2.71 -22.87 3.28
N GLU A 45 -1.85 -22.59 2.30
CA GLU A 45 -0.76 -23.47 1.89
C GLU A 45 0.28 -23.66 3.01
N ASN A 46 0.48 -22.65 3.84
CA ASN A 46 1.47 -22.66 4.92
C ASN A 46 0.82 -22.25 6.25
N PRO A 47 0.05 -23.15 6.88
CA PRO A 47 -0.56 -22.84 8.17
C PRO A 47 0.55 -22.58 9.20
N GLY A 48 0.54 -21.40 9.82
CA GLY A 48 1.48 -21.02 10.88
C GLY A 48 2.67 -20.15 10.47
N ILE A 49 2.81 -19.77 9.19
CA ILE A 49 3.85 -18.80 8.82
C ILE A 49 3.49 -17.38 9.27
N SER A 50 4.51 -16.61 9.66
CA SER A 50 4.30 -15.23 10.10
C SER A 50 3.99 -14.30 8.92
N PHE A 51 3.27 -13.22 9.19
CA PHE A 51 2.97 -12.18 8.19
C PHE A 51 4.23 -11.66 7.46
N GLY A 52 5.37 -11.62 8.15
CA GLY A 52 6.65 -11.24 7.55
C GLY A 52 7.14 -12.24 6.49
N GLN A 53 6.93 -13.54 6.71
CA GLN A 53 7.26 -14.59 5.73
C GLN A 53 6.28 -14.58 4.56
N VAL A 54 4.97 -14.43 4.83
CA VAL A 54 3.94 -14.26 3.80
C VAL A 54 4.33 -13.12 2.85
N GLY A 55 4.71 -11.96 3.40
CA GLY A 55 5.13 -10.81 2.60
C GLY A 55 6.36 -11.07 1.72
N LYS A 56 7.31 -11.91 2.16
CA LYS A 56 8.46 -12.32 1.34
C LYS A 56 8.01 -13.19 0.16
N VAL A 57 7.24 -14.25 0.44
CA VAL A 57 6.71 -15.16 -0.60
C VAL A 57 5.88 -14.40 -1.63
N LEU A 58 4.99 -13.51 -1.17
CA LEU A 58 4.19 -12.67 -2.05
C LEU A 58 5.04 -11.73 -2.92
N GLY A 59 6.09 -11.14 -2.33
CA GLY A 59 7.02 -10.28 -3.07
C GLY A 59 7.78 -11.04 -4.16
N GLU A 60 8.18 -12.28 -3.89
CA GLU A 60 8.82 -13.15 -4.88
C GLU A 60 7.83 -13.59 -5.97
N ARG A 61 6.62 -14.04 -5.60
CA ARG A 61 5.57 -14.38 -6.56
C ARG A 61 5.23 -13.19 -7.45
N TRP A 62 5.09 -11.99 -6.89
CA TRP A 62 4.82 -10.78 -7.68
C TRP A 62 5.93 -10.44 -8.67
N LYS A 63 7.19 -10.60 -8.28
CA LYS A 63 8.34 -10.41 -9.20
C LYS A 63 8.40 -11.49 -10.28
N ALA A 64 7.94 -12.71 -9.95
CA ALA A 64 7.83 -13.80 -10.91
C ALA A 64 6.63 -13.65 -11.86
N LEU A 65 5.62 -12.84 -11.52
CA LEU A 65 4.50 -12.56 -12.42
C LEU A 65 4.93 -11.72 -13.62
N ASN A 66 4.47 -12.15 -14.79
CA ASN A 66 4.64 -11.40 -16.03
C ASN A 66 3.73 -10.16 -16.07
N GLU A 67 4.10 -9.17 -16.88
CA GLU A 67 3.30 -7.94 -17.06
C GLU A 67 1.87 -8.24 -17.49
N LYS A 68 1.65 -9.29 -18.30
CA LYS A 68 0.30 -9.75 -18.67
C LYS A 68 -0.54 -10.20 -17.47
N GLN A 69 0.07 -10.84 -16.48
CA GLN A 69 -0.61 -11.27 -15.27
C GLN A 69 -0.80 -10.11 -14.29
N ARG A 70 0.13 -9.15 -14.30
CA ARG A 70 0.05 -7.91 -13.51
C ARG A 70 -0.95 -6.91 -14.08
N ALA A 71 -1.15 -6.88 -15.39
CA ALA A 71 -2.03 -5.96 -16.12
C ALA A 71 -3.46 -5.85 -15.53
N PRO A 72 -4.18 -6.96 -15.25
CA PRO A 72 -5.51 -6.86 -14.62
C PRO A 72 -5.45 -6.24 -13.21
N TYR A 73 -4.40 -6.53 -12.43
CA TYR A 73 -4.21 -5.93 -11.11
C TYR A 73 -3.80 -4.47 -11.19
N GLU A 74 -2.99 -4.09 -12.19
CA GLU A 74 -2.60 -2.71 -12.46
C GLU A 74 -3.78 -1.87 -12.93
N ALA A 75 -4.67 -2.42 -13.77
CA ALA A 75 -5.91 -1.76 -14.16
C ALA A 75 -6.84 -1.53 -12.94
N LYS A 76 -7.04 -2.55 -12.11
CA LYS A 76 -7.81 -2.42 -10.84
C LYS A 76 -7.18 -1.38 -9.91
N ALA A 77 -5.86 -1.38 -9.79
CA ALA A 77 -5.13 -0.43 -8.98
C ALA A 77 -5.17 1.00 -9.53
N ALA A 78 -5.14 1.19 -10.84
CA ALA A 78 -5.27 2.50 -11.46
C ALA A 78 -6.67 3.08 -11.19
N ALA A 79 -7.72 2.26 -11.29
CA ALA A 79 -9.08 2.67 -10.96
C ALA A 79 -9.22 3.05 -9.47
N ASP A 80 -8.70 2.22 -8.55
CA ASP A 80 -8.77 2.49 -7.11
C ASP A 80 -7.86 3.68 -6.70
N LYS A 81 -6.71 3.83 -7.35
CA LYS A 81 -5.83 5.00 -7.20
C LYS A 81 -6.55 6.28 -7.58
N LYS A 82 -7.30 6.28 -8.69
CA LYS A 82 -8.07 7.45 -9.12
C LYS A 82 -9.15 7.80 -8.09
N ARG A 83 -9.89 6.81 -7.57
CA ARG A 83 -10.86 7.02 -6.46
C ARG A 83 -10.17 7.66 -5.25
N TYR A 84 -9.06 7.09 -4.82
CA TYR A 84 -8.33 7.60 -3.67
C TYR A 84 -7.75 8.99 -3.90
N GLU A 85 -7.25 9.30 -5.10
CA GLU A 85 -6.72 10.63 -5.41
C GLU A 85 -7.81 11.70 -5.35
N ASP A 86 -9.03 11.38 -5.80
CA ASP A 86 -10.21 12.24 -5.71
C ASP A 86 -10.63 12.44 -4.24
N GLU A 87 -10.84 11.35 -3.49
CA GLU A 87 -11.20 11.40 -2.06
C GLU A 87 -10.11 12.11 -1.23
N LYS A 88 -8.84 11.89 -1.56
CA LYS A 88 -7.69 12.55 -0.90
C LYS A 88 -7.65 14.03 -1.23
N ALA A 89 -7.99 14.46 -2.44
CA ALA A 89 -8.03 15.88 -2.77
C ALA A 89 -9.08 16.60 -1.91
N SER A 90 -10.30 16.04 -1.82
CA SER A 90 -11.36 16.57 -0.95
C SER A 90 -10.97 16.55 0.52
N TYR A 91 -10.36 15.46 0.99
CA TYR A 91 -9.88 15.37 2.38
C TYR A 91 -8.73 16.33 2.66
N ASN A 92 -7.77 16.51 1.75
CA ASN A 92 -6.64 17.42 1.96
C ASN A 92 -7.09 18.88 1.96
N ALA A 93 -8.08 19.25 1.12
CA ALA A 93 -8.72 20.56 1.17
C ALA A 93 -9.41 20.79 2.51
N ARG A 94 -10.18 19.80 3.00
CA ARG A 94 -10.88 19.87 4.29
C ARG A 94 -9.93 19.84 5.49
N ARG A 95 -8.83 19.09 5.40
CA ARG A 95 -7.77 19.04 6.41
C ARG A 95 -7.02 20.37 6.47
N LYS A 96 -6.69 20.97 5.31
CA LYS A 96 -6.01 22.27 5.25
C LYS A 96 -6.89 23.41 5.78
N ALA A 97 -8.20 23.38 5.50
CA ALA A 97 -9.15 24.34 6.08
C ALA A 97 -9.22 24.24 7.62
N HIS A 98 -9.19 23.03 8.18
CA HIS A 98 -9.16 22.82 9.64
C HIS A 98 -7.80 23.17 10.27
N GLU A 99 -6.71 23.13 9.51
CA GLU A 99 -5.36 23.55 9.95
C GLU A 99 -5.26 25.09 9.98
N ASP A 100 -5.88 25.80 9.02
CA ASP A 100 -5.96 27.27 8.98
C ASP A 100 -6.91 27.86 10.06
N GLU A 101 -7.98 27.17 10.44
CA GLU A 101 -8.95 27.64 11.45
C GLU A 101 -8.44 27.47 12.90
N GLU A 102 -7.66 26.41 13.18
CA GLU A 102 -7.00 26.22 14.49
C GLU A 102 -5.79 27.14 14.70
N GLU A 103 -5.04 27.49 13.64
CA GLU A 103 -3.92 28.44 13.75
C GLU A 103 -4.38 29.91 13.78
N SER A 104 -5.64 30.17 13.45
CA SER A 104 -6.27 31.49 13.57
C SER A 104 -7.08 31.68 14.86
N SER A 105 -7.13 30.69 15.76
CA SER A 105 -7.85 30.75 17.05
C SER A 105 -6.94 30.84 18.27
#